data_AF-A0A1L3J337-F1
#
_entry.id   AF-A0A1L3J337-F1
#
_cell.length_a   1.000
_cell.length_b   1.000
_cell.length_c   1.000
_cell.angle_alpha   90.00
_cell.angle_beta   90.00
_cell.angle_gamma   90.00
#
_symmetry.space_group_name_H-M   'P 1'
#
loop_
_entity.id
_entity.type
_entity.pdbx_description
1 polymer ?
#
loop_
_entity_poly.entity_id
_entity_poly.type
_entity_poly.pdbx_seq_one_letter_code
_entity_poly.pdbx_strand_id
1 'polypeptide(L)'
;MNVRIHESWKKELNQEFDKDYFQELTGIVKQEYSEYTCYPPVEEIFAAFDHSPFDATKVVILGQDPYHGEGQANGLCFSVRDGIQYPPSLRNIFREIENDLNKPIPQTGNLEKWADQGVLLLNATLTVRASEAGSHQGKGWEKFTNSVIRLISEKKEKIVFLLWGGYAKKKAKLIDSSKHLILTSGHPSPLSANRGYWFGNSHFSKTNEFLKTNGKDPIDW
;
A
#
# COMPACT_ATOMS: atom_id res chain seq x y z
N MET A 1 -2.43 -0.45 -21.53
CA MET A 1 -3.10 -1.16 -20.44
C MET A 1 -4.36 -0.36 -20.21
N ASN A 2 -5.54 -0.97 -20.09
CA ASN A 2 -6.73 -0.19 -19.75
C ASN A 2 -6.73 0.00 -18.23
N VAL A 3 -6.45 1.20 -17.74
CA VAL A 3 -6.41 1.47 -16.30
C VAL A 3 -7.84 1.57 -15.80
N ARG A 4 -8.28 0.54 -15.07
CA ARG A 4 -9.57 0.52 -14.39
C ARG A 4 -9.34 0.88 -12.93
N ILE A 5 -9.87 2.02 -12.51
CA ILE A 5 -9.86 2.51 -11.14
C ILE A 5 -11.17 3.24 -10.85
N HIS A 6 -11.50 3.37 -9.57
CA HIS A 6 -12.65 4.15 -9.11
C HIS A 6 -12.67 5.56 -9.72
N GLU A 7 -13.85 6.04 -10.11
CA GLU A 7 -14.00 7.30 -10.86
C GLU A 7 -13.44 8.52 -10.11
N SER A 8 -13.51 8.53 -8.77
CA SER A 8 -12.90 9.58 -7.97
C SER A 8 -11.37 9.64 -8.13
N TRP A 9 -10.69 8.49 -8.27
CA TRP A 9 -9.26 8.45 -8.57
C TRP A 9 -8.97 8.79 -10.03
N LYS A 10 -9.79 8.30 -10.95
CA LYS A 10 -9.65 8.59 -12.38
C LYS A 10 -9.67 10.10 -12.66
N LYS A 11 -10.59 10.82 -12.03
CA LYS A 11 -10.65 12.30 -12.10
C LYS A 11 -9.34 12.96 -11.68
N GLU A 12 -8.71 12.46 -10.62
CA GLU A 12 -7.52 13.06 -10.04
C GLU A 12 -6.22 12.66 -10.76
N LEU A 13 -6.18 11.45 -11.33
CA LEU A 13 -5.00 10.86 -11.98
C LEU A 13 -5.03 10.92 -13.50
N ASN A 14 -6.09 11.44 -14.13
CA ASN A 14 -6.21 11.43 -15.59
C ASN A 14 -4.98 12.02 -16.29
N GLN A 15 -4.50 13.17 -15.83
CA GLN A 15 -3.29 13.82 -16.36
C GLN A 15 -2.01 13.02 -16.11
N GLU A 16 -1.99 12.17 -15.09
CA GLU A 16 -0.83 11.32 -14.80
C GLU A 16 -0.69 10.21 -15.84
N PHE A 17 -1.81 9.66 -16.29
CA PHE A 17 -1.85 8.60 -17.30
C PHE A 17 -1.43 9.08 -18.68
N ASP A 18 -1.63 10.36 -18.99
CA ASP A 18 -1.25 10.96 -20.27
C ASP A 18 0.26 11.26 -20.39
N LYS A 19 1.03 11.13 -19.29
CA LYS A 19 2.46 11.43 -19.30
C LYS A 19 3.26 10.34 -20.02
N ASP A 20 4.28 10.74 -20.78
CA ASP A 20 5.14 9.83 -21.56
C ASP A 20 5.70 8.66 -20.75
N TYR A 21 6.17 8.94 -19.53
CA TYR A 21 6.73 7.90 -18.66
C TYR A 21 5.70 6.83 -18.27
N PHE A 22 4.42 7.20 -18.16
CA PHE A 22 3.36 6.26 -17.83
C PHE A 22 3.01 5.40 -19.05
N GLN A 23 3.02 5.99 -20.26
CA GLN A 23 2.87 5.25 -21.50
C GLN A 23 4.00 4.22 -21.68
N GLU A 24 5.25 4.63 -21.47
CA GLU A 24 6.43 3.74 -21.47
C GLU A 24 6.28 2.62 -20.44
N LEU A 25 5.93 2.96 -19.19
CA LEU A 25 5.66 2.00 -18.12
C LEU A 25 4.62 0.98 -18.54
N THR A 26 3.48 1.39 -19.09
CA THR A 26 2.44 0.45 -19.51
C THR A 26 2.88 -0.42 -20.69
N GLY A 27 3.77 0.07 -21.55
CA GLY A 27 4.41 -0.72 -22.60
C GLY A 27 5.28 -1.83 -22.03
N ILE A 28 6.16 -1.48 -21.09
CA ILE A 28 7.02 -2.43 -20.37
C ILE A 28 6.17 -3.49 -19.67
N VAL A 29 5.15 -3.07 -18.91
CA VAL A 29 4.31 -4.02 -18.16
C VAL A 29 3.52 -4.93 -19.10
N LYS A 30 3.00 -4.44 -20.23
CA LYS A 30 2.36 -5.31 -21.23
C LYS A 30 3.32 -6.37 -21.76
N GLN A 31 4.54 -5.97 -22.07
CA GLN A 31 5.56 -6.90 -22.58
C GLN A 31 5.89 -7.96 -21.53
N GLU A 32 6.15 -7.54 -20.29
CA GLU A 32 6.45 -8.46 -19.17
C GLU A 32 5.35 -9.49 -18.97
N TYR A 33 4.08 -9.09 -18.95
CA TYR A 33 2.95 -10.02 -18.80
C TYR A 33 2.70 -10.91 -20.03
N SER A 34 3.25 -10.57 -21.19
CA SER A 34 3.17 -11.41 -22.40
C SER A 34 4.29 -12.44 -22.49
N GLU A 35 5.43 -12.17 -21.85
CA GLU A 35 6.64 -13.00 -21.92
C GLU A 35 6.87 -13.83 -20.65
N TYR A 36 6.36 -13.35 -19.50
CA TYR A 36 6.62 -13.92 -18.18
C TYR A 36 5.34 -14.01 -17.35
N THR A 37 5.38 -14.87 -16.32
CA THR A 37 4.39 -14.82 -15.24
C THR A 37 4.70 -13.62 -14.34
N CYS A 38 3.73 -12.72 -14.21
CA CYS A 38 3.82 -11.54 -13.36
C CYS A 38 2.64 -11.48 -12.38
N TYR A 39 2.85 -10.79 -11.26
CA TYR A 39 1.87 -10.59 -10.21
C TYR A 39 1.69 -9.12 -9.86
N PRO A 40 0.49 -8.71 -9.41
CA PRO A 40 -0.75 -9.50 -9.35
C PRO A 40 -1.33 -9.76 -10.78
N PRO A 41 -2.42 -10.52 -10.94
CA PRO A 41 -3.19 -10.52 -12.20
C PRO A 41 -3.46 -9.10 -12.71
N VAL A 42 -3.56 -8.93 -14.04
CA VAL A 42 -3.59 -7.60 -14.69
C VAL A 42 -4.74 -6.74 -14.17
N GLU A 43 -5.89 -7.35 -13.94
CA GLU A 43 -7.11 -6.76 -13.41
C GLU A 43 -6.97 -6.26 -11.97
N GLU A 44 -5.98 -6.74 -11.22
CA GLU A 44 -5.74 -6.42 -9.81
C GLU A 44 -4.59 -5.44 -9.60
N ILE A 45 -3.85 -5.04 -10.65
CA ILE A 45 -2.71 -4.11 -10.55
C ILE A 45 -3.11 -2.81 -9.81
N PHE A 46 -4.34 -2.36 -10.00
CA PHE A 46 -4.87 -1.14 -9.39
C PHE A 46 -5.96 -1.38 -8.33
N ALA A 47 -6.09 -2.61 -7.80
CA ALA A 47 -7.16 -2.96 -6.84
C ALA A 47 -7.21 -2.02 -5.62
N ALA A 48 -6.06 -1.54 -5.13
CA ALA A 48 -6.00 -0.59 -4.01
C ALA A 48 -6.82 0.70 -4.26
N PHE A 49 -6.89 1.16 -5.50
CA PHE A 49 -7.62 2.36 -5.90
C PHE A 49 -9.14 2.12 -6.01
N ASP A 50 -9.55 0.88 -6.28
CA ASP A 50 -10.96 0.49 -6.30
C ASP A 50 -11.52 0.32 -4.89
N HIS A 51 -10.78 -0.35 -4.00
CA HIS A 51 -11.21 -0.57 -2.62
C HIS A 51 -11.15 0.69 -1.75
N SER A 52 -10.19 1.58 -1.98
CA SER A 52 -10.05 2.85 -1.27
C SER A 52 -10.20 4.03 -2.22
N PRO A 53 -11.45 4.42 -2.58
CA PRO A 53 -11.71 5.60 -3.40
C PRO A 53 -11.04 6.86 -2.87
N PHE A 54 -10.59 7.73 -3.76
CA PHE A 54 -9.88 8.97 -3.40
C PHE A 54 -10.57 9.75 -2.28
N ASP A 55 -11.89 9.93 -2.36
CA ASP A 55 -12.65 10.72 -1.39
C ASP A 55 -12.73 10.05 -0.01
N ALA A 56 -12.82 8.72 0.01
CA ALA A 56 -12.94 7.90 1.22
C ALA A 56 -11.59 7.57 1.88
N THR A 57 -10.45 7.77 1.21
CA THR A 57 -9.13 7.49 1.78
C THR A 57 -8.89 8.28 3.07
N LYS A 58 -8.60 7.57 4.17
CA LYS A 58 -8.28 8.09 5.51
C LYS A 58 -6.85 7.77 5.93
N VAL A 59 -6.33 6.63 5.48
CA VAL A 59 -5.01 6.10 5.85
C VAL A 59 -4.29 5.63 4.59
N VAL A 60 -2.98 5.79 4.54
CA VAL A 60 -2.11 5.26 3.48
C VAL A 60 -1.03 4.40 4.11
N ILE A 61 -0.93 3.14 3.70
CA ILE A 61 0.15 2.23 4.09
C ILE A 61 1.01 2.00 2.85
N LEU A 62 2.33 2.18 2.99
CA LEU A 62 3.27 2.02 1.89
C LEU A 62 4.06 0.72 2.00
N GLY A 63 3.87 -0.16 1.02
CA GLY A 63 4.73 -1.30 0.75
C GLY A 63 5.81 -1.00 -0.30
N GLN A 64 6.61 -2.00 -0.64
CA GLN A 64 7.71 -1.87 -1.60
C GLN A 64 7.30 -2.42 -2.98
N ASP A 65 7.11 -3.73 -3.05
CA ASP A 65 6.72 -4.47 -4.24
C ASP A 65 5.70 -5.57 -3.88
N PRO A 66 4.89 -6.05 -4.84
CA PRO A 66 3.94 -7.14 -4.59
C PRO A 66 4.65 -8.42 -4.18
N TYR A 67 3.92 -9.33 -3.54
CA TYR A 67 4.43 -10.68 -3.35
C TYR A 67 4.67 -11.36 -4.70
N HIS A 68 5.79 -12.05 -4.82
CA HIS A 68 6.25 -12.68 -6.07
C HIS A 68 5.95 -14.18 -6.15
N GLY A 69 5.22 -14.74 -5.18
CA GLY A 69 4.76 -16.13 -5.18
C GLY A 69 3.36 -16.27 -5.77
N GLU A 70 3.09 -17.44 -6.34
CA GLU A 70 1.80 -17.76 -6.96
C GLU A 70 0.63 -17.62 -5.99
N GLY A 71 -0.44 -16.97 -6.46
CA GLY A 71 -1.66 -16.75 -5.69
C GLY A 71 -1.56 -15.77 -4.51
N GLN A 72 -0.38 -15.21 -4.24
CA GLN A 72 -0.17 -14.34 -3.07
C GLN A 72 -0.71 -12.93 -3.29
N ALA A 73 -0.16 -12.20 -4.27
CA ALA A 73 -0.50 -10.78 -4.46
C ALA A 73 -1.92 -10.61 -5.01
N ASN A 74 -2.68 -9.71 -4.39
CA ASN A 74 -4.03 -9.30 -4.80
C ASN A 74 -4.14 -7.79 -5.08
N GLY A 75 -3.02 -7.12 -5.40
CA GLY A 75 -3.00 -5.68 -5.66
C GLY A 75 -2.97 -4.77 -4.43
N LEU A 76 -2.96 -5.33 -3.22
CA LEU A 76 -2.91 -4.59 -1.95
C LEU A 76 -1.59 -4.90 -1.23
N CYS A 77 -0.86 -3.86 -0.77
CA CYS A 77 0.40 -4.10 -0.06
C CYS A 77 0.19 -4.92 1.21
N PHE A 78 1.09 -5.87 1.47
CA PHE A 78 1.06 -6.83 2.59
C PHE A 78 -0.10 -7.83 2.62
N SER A 79 -1.15 -7.62 1.84
CA SER A 79 -2.30 -8.53 1.75
C SER A 79 -1.97 -9.79 0.96
N VAL A 80 -2.63 -10.90 1.33
CA VAL A 80 -2.67 -12.13 0.53
C VAL A 80 -4.09 -12.64 0.40
N ARG A 81 -4.39 -13.46 -0.62
CA ARG A 81 -5.70 -14.09 -0.77
C ARG A 81 -6.03 -15.04 0.39
N ASP A 82 -7.31 -15.32 0.57
CA ASP A 82 -7.79 -16.34 1.51
C ASP A 82 -7.17 -17.71 1.22
N GLY A 83 -6.86 -18.45 2.28
CA GLY A 83 -6.21 -19.77 2.19
C GLY A 83 -4.70 -19.73 1.96
N ILE A 84 -4.11 -18.57 1.63
CA ILE A 84 -2.66 -18.41 1.53
C ILE A 84 -2.05 -18.26 2.93
N GLN A 85 -0.99 -19.03 3.20
CA GLN A 85 -0.24 -18.89 4.45
C GLN A 85 0.34 -17.47 4.56
N TYR A 86 0.17 -16.85 5.74
CA TYR A 86 0.63 -15.49 5.98
C TYR A 86 2.12 -15.35 5.72
N PRO A 87 2.54 -14.44 4.83
CA PRO A 87 3.95 -14.13 4.67
C PRO A 87 4.53 -13.60 5.99
N PRO A 88 5.86 -13.73 6.22
CA PRO A 88 6.47 -13.35 7.49
C PRO A 88 6.19 -11.91 7.93
N SER A 89 6.18 -10.96 7.00
CA SER A 89 5.85 -9.56 7.28
C SER A 89 4.41 -9.39 7.76
N LEU A 90 3.44 -10.06 7.13
CA LEU A 90 2.02 -9.98 7.52
C LEU A 90 1.79 -10.60 8.90
N ARG A 91 2.46 -11.71 9.23
CA ARG A 91 2.42 -12.28 10.59
C ARG A 91 2.90 -11.28 11.64
N ASN A 92 3.95 -10.53 11.35
CA ASN A 92 4.46 -9.51 12.27
C ASN A 92 3.53 -8.30 12.36
N ILE A 93 2.82 -7.95 11.28
CA ILE A 93 1.75 -6.94 11.31
C ILE A 93 0.64 -7.38 12.27
N PHE A 94 0.13 -8.60 12.14
CA PHE A 94 -0.93 -9.10 13.04
C PHE A 94 -0.48 -9.24 14.49
N ARG A 95 0.77 -9.67 14.75
CA ARG A 95 1.31 -9.68 16.11
C ARG A 95 1.42 -8.29 16.73
N GLU A 96 1.76 -7.28 15.93
CA GLU A 96 1.76 -5.89 16.43
C GLU A 96 0.34 -5.39 16.71
N ILE A 97 -0.65 -5.75 15.88
CA ILE A 97 -2.06 -5.44 16.13
C ILE A 97 -2.55 -6.10 17.43
N GLU A 98 -2.20 -7.36 17.65
CA GLU A 98 -2.51 -8.09 18.89
C GLU A 98 -1.90 -7.39 20.10
N ASN A 99 -0.62 -6.99 20.03
CA ASN A 99 0.03 -6.26 21.12
C ASN A 99 -0.55 -4.86 21.35
N ASP A 100 -0.90 -4.15 20.29
CA ASP A 100 -1.36 -2.75 20.33
C ASP A 100 -2.84 -2.63 20.76
N LEU A 101 -3.69 -3.53 20.26
CA LEU A 101 -5.14 -3.45 20.41
C LEU A 101 -5.76 -4.59 21.22
N ASN A 102 -4.96 -5.58 21.65
CA ASN A 102 -5.44 -6.80 22.31
C ASN A 102 -6.51 -7.54 21.49
N LYS A 103 -6.36 -7.51 20.16
CA LYS A 103 -7.22 -8.21 19.20
C LYS A 103 -6.61 -9.55 18.78
N PRO A 104 -7.41 -10.60 18.56
CA PRO A 104 -6.89 -11.87 18.09
C PRO A 104 -6.32 -11.74 16.67
N ILE A 105 -5.31 -12.54 16.36
CA ILE A 105 -4.80 -12.67 14.98
C ILE A 105 -5.95 -13.16 14.06
N PRO A 106 -6.25 -12.46 12.95
CA PRO A 106 -7.29 -12.88 12.02
C PRO A 106 -7.06 -14.27 11.43
N GLN A 107 -8.12 -14.91 10.94
CA GLN A 107 -8.05 -16.18 10.19
C GLN A 107 -7.77 -16.00 8.70
N THR A 108 -7.84 -14.76 8.21
CA THR A 108 -7.52 -14.39 6.82
C THR A 108 -6.31 -13.46 6.77
N GLY A 109 -5.52 -13.59 5.71
CA GLY A 109 -4.46 -12.64 5.35
C GLY A 109 -4.92 -11.58 4.34
N ASN A 110 -6.20 -11.60 3.95
CA ASN A 110 -6.80 -10.66 3.03
C ASN A 110 -7.16 -9.37 3.77
N LEU A 111 -6.57 -8.26 3.33
CA LEU A 111 -6.73 -6.94 3.94
C LEU A 111 -7.74 -6.05 3.20
N GLU A 112 -8.55 -6.60 2.29
CA GLU A 112 -9.64 -5.88 1.61
C GLU A 112 -10.57 -5.16 2.60
N LYS A 113 -10.88 -5.77 3.75
CA LYS A 113 -11.68 -5.13 4.80
C LYS A 113 -11.08 -3.83 5.32
N TRP A 114 -9.76 -3.69 5.35
CA TRP A 114 -9.12 -2.42 5.71
C TRP A 114 -9.22 -1.44 4.54
N ALA A 115 -9.01 -1.93 3.32
CA ALA A 115 -9.06 -1.12 2.12
C ALA A 115 -10.44 -0.46 1.92
N ASP A 116 -11.51 -1.23 2.08
CA ASP A 116 -12.91 -0.77 2.02
C ASP A 116 -13.26 0.27 3.10
N GLN A 117 -12.50 0.30 4.20
CA GLN A 117 -12.64 1.30 5.26
C GLN A 117 -11.83 2.58 4.98
N GLY A 118 -11.23 2.71 3.79
CA GLY A 118 -10.42 3.87 3.39
C GLY A 118 -8.94 3.76 3.73
N VAL A 119 -8.40 2.55 3.90
CA VAL A 119 -6.95 2.31 4.02
C VAL A 119 -6.38 2.03 2.64
N LEU A 120 -5.71 3.01 2.03
CA LEU A 120 -5.02 2.80 0.76
C LEU A 120 -3.75 1.95 0.99
N LEU A 121 -3.81 0.68 0.58
CA LEU A 121 -2.71 -0.30 0.69
C LEU A 121 -1.82 -0.27 -0.56
N LEU A 122 -0.94 0.72 -0.65
CA LEU A 122 -0.19 1.05 -1.87
C LEU A 122 1.25 0.52 -1.83
N ASN A 123 1.64 -0.33 -2.79
CA ASN A 123 3.06 -0.61 -3.02
C ASN A 123 3.72 0.50 -3.85
N ALA A 124 5.03 0.68 -3.70
CA ALA A 124 5.80 1.63 -4.50
C ALA A 124 5.96 1.19 -5.97
N THR A 125 6.04 -0.13 -6.19
CA THR A 125 5.91 -0.79 -7.49
C THR A 125 4.63 -1.63 -7.49
N LEU A 126 3.87 -1.63 -8.58
CA LEU A 126 2.54 -2.30 -8.58
C LEU A 126 2.55 -3.69 -9.23
N THR A 127 3.68 -4.10 -9.79
CA THR A 127 3.82 -5.39 -10.49
C THR A 127 5.19 -5.98 -10.21
N VAL A 128 5.32 -7.30 -10.27
CA VAL A 128 6.58 -8.03 -10.12
C VAL A 128 6.55 -9.29 -10.97
N ARG A 129 7.69 -9.73 -11.49
CA ARG A 129 7.84 -11.05 -12.11
C ARG A 129 7.87 -12.14 -11.03
N ALA A 130 7.27 -13.30 -11.34
CA ALA A 130 7.24 -14.44 -10.44
C ALA A 130 8.66 -14.82 -9.98
N SER A 131 8.82 -15.05 -8.67
CA SER A 131 10.09 -15.41 -8.02
C SER A 131 11.24 -14.39 -8.14
N GLU A 132 11.02 -13.22 -8.72
CA GLU A 132 12.04 -12.18 -8.90
C GLU A 132 11.62 -10.88 -8.21
N ALA A 133 11.82 -10.82 -6.89
CA ALA A 133 11.57 -9.64 -6.07
C ALA A 133 12.23 -8.38 -6.66
N GLY A 134 11.47 -7.28 -6.74
CA GLY A 134 11.95 -6.01 -7.29
C GLY A 134 12.25 -5.97 -8.79
N SER A 135 11.91 -7.00 -9.57
CA SER A 135 12.15 -7.07 -11.03
C SER A 135 11.62 -5.87 -11.83
N HIS A 136 10.53 -5.24 -11.40
CA HIS A 136 9.95 -4.05 -12.06
C HIS A 136 10.29 -2.72 -11.36
N GLN A 137 11.29 -2.70 -10.48
CA GLN A 137 11.80 -1.46 -9.89
C GLN A 137 12.48 -0.58 -10.95
N GLY A 138 12.32 0.75 -10.80
CA GLY A 138 12.91 1.73 -11.70
C GLY A 138 12.26 1.78 -13.10
N LYS A 139 11.16 1.06 -13.32
CA LYS A 139 10.44 1.03 -14.61
C LYS A 139 9.38 2.13 -14.77
N GLY A 140 9.19 2.96 -13.74
CA GLY A 140 8.28 4.10 -13.76
C GLY A 140 7.18 4.05 -12.69
N TRP A 141 6.94 2.90 -12.08
CA TRP A 141 5.93 2.77 -11.01
C TRP A 141 6.19 3.71 -9.83
N GLU A 142 7.44 3.89 -9.43
CA GLU A 142 7.80 4.76 -8.31
C GLU A 142 7.47 6.22 -8.61
N LYS A 143 7.53 6.63 -9.88
CA LYS A 143 7.14 7.97 -10.30
C LYS A 143 5.62 8.13 -10.18
N PHE A 144 4.87 7.15 -10.66
CA PHE A 144 3.40 7.11 -10.53
C PHE A 144 2.95 7.14 -9.08
N THR A 145 3.47 6.24 -8.24
CA THR A 145 3.07 6.15 -6.83
C THR A 145 3.54 7.35 -6.01
N ASN A 146 4.66 8.00 -6.37
CA ASN A 146 5.02 9.30 -5.81
C ASN A 146 3.99 10.39 -6.17
N SER A 147 3.49 10.43 -7.41
CA SER A 147 2.45 11.38 -7.82
C SER A 147 1.16 11.14 -7.05
N VAL A 148 0.78 9.89 -6.80
CA VAL A 148 -0.36 9.53 -5.94
C VAL A 148 -0.19 10.10 -4.52
N ILE A 149 0.98 9.89 -3.90
CA ILE A 149 1.25 10.41 -2.54
C ILE A 149 1.19 11.94 -2.50
N ARG A 150 1.79 12.62 -3.49
CA ARG A 150 1.74 14.09 -3.60
C ARG A 150 0.31 14.59 -3.75
N LEU A 151 -0.47 13.97 -4.63
CA LEU A 151 -1.87 14.32 -4.88
C LEU A 151 -2.73 14.21 -3.62
N ILE A 152 -2.60 13.10 -2.87
CA ILE A 152 -3.26 12.95 -1.56
C ILE A 152 -2.80 14.07 -0.62
N SER A 153 -1.48 14.30 -0.55
CA SER A 153 -0.93 15.30 0.35
C SER A 153 -1.34 16.73 -0.02
N GLU A 154 -1.58 17.03 -1.28
CA GLU A 154 -1.95 18.37 -1.75
C GLU A 154 -3.44 18.62 -1.53
N LYS A 155 -4.29 17.67 -1.91
CA LYS A 155 -5.75 17.87 -2.02
C LYS A 155 -6.56 17.36 -0.83
N LYS A 156 -5.97 16.56 0.06
CA LYS A 156 -6.64 16.08 1.27
C LYS A 156 -6.01 16.68 2.52
N GLU A 157 -6.67 16.46 3.65
CA GLU A 157 -6.19 16.83 4.97
C GLU A 157 -6.49 15.70 5.95
N LYS A 158 -5.74 15.68 7.05
CA LYS A 158 -5.95 14.74 8.17
C LYS A 158 -5.93 13.29 7.68
N ILE A 159 -4.91 12.99 6.88
CA ILE A 159 -4.60 11.64 6.39
C ILE A 159 -3.48 11.09 7.25
N VAL A 160 -3.55 9.81 7.58
CA VAL A 160 -2.49 9.11 8.30
C VAL A 160 -1.63 8.35 7.31
N PHE A 161 -0.33 8.62 7.29
CA PHE A 161 0.65 7.89 6.47
C PHE A 161 1.48 6.96 7.36
N LEU A 162 1.39 5.65 7.12
CA LEU A 162 2.18 4.64 7.80
C LEU A 162 3.39 4.28 6.93
N LEU A 163 4.56 4.77 7.33
CA LEU A 163 5.81 4.64 6.59
C LEU A 163 6.74 3.63 7.26
N TRP A 164 6.63 2.36 6.85
CA TRP A 164 7.34 1.25 7.46
C TRP A 164 8.62 0.90 6.69
N GLY A 165 9.77 1.07 7.34
CA GLY A 165 11.09 0.81 6.74
C GLY A 165 11.69 1.98 5.97
N GLY A 166 12.98 1.85 5.63
CA GLY A 166 13.77 2.93 5.05
C GLY A 166 13.25 3.43 3.70
N TYR A 167 12.72 2.54 2.86
CA TYR A 167 12.15 2.92 1.56
C TYR A 167 10.91 3.81 1.74
N ALA A 168 9.94 3.39 2.55
CA ALA A 168 8.73 4.16 2.81
C ALA A 168 9.03 5.49 3.53
N LYS A 169 9.97 5.49 4.49
CA LYS A 169 10.41 6.72 5.18
C LYS A 169 10.90 7.81 4.24
N LYS A 170 11.59 7.45 3.14
CA LYS A 170 12.05 8.42 2.13
C LYS A 170 10.90 9.15 1.43
N LYS A 171 9.67 8.63 1.48
CA LYS A 171 8.48 9.25 0.91
C LYS A 171 7.90 10.35 1.80
N ALA A 172 8.35 10.49 3.06
CA ALA A 172 7.92 11.57 3.95
C ALA A 172 8.11 12.97 3.34
N LYS A 173 9.15 13.18 2.52
CA LYS A 173 9.39 14.45 1.80
C LYS A 173 8.31 14.83 0.78
N LEU A 174 7.41 13.90 0.45
CA LEU A 174 6.29 14.11 -0.48
C LEU A 174 5.02 14.53 0.26
N ILE A 175 5.06 14.56 1.60
CA ILE A 175 3.90 14.72 2.46
C ILE A 175 4.08 16.00 3.28
N ASP A 176 3.06 16.85 3.26
CA ASP A 176 2.96 18.03 4.11
C ASP A 176 2.58 17.62 5.55
N SER A 177 3.58 17.53 6.42
CA SER A 177 3.39 17.14 7.82
C SER A 177 2.60 18.16 8.66
N SER A 178 2.31 19.36 8.13
CA SER A 178 1.41 20.31 8.81
C SER A 178 -0.06 19.93 8.65
N LYS A 179 -0.41 19.18 7.60
CA LYS A 179 -1.79 18.77 7.27
C LYS A 179 -2.10 17.31 7.61
N HIS A 180 -1.06 16.49 7.77
CA HIS A 180 -1.17 15.03 7.85
C HIS A 180 -0.38 14.47 9.02
N LEU A 181 -0.82 13.31 9.53
CA LEU A 181 -0.05 12.54 10.48
C LEU A 181 0.89 11.58 9.75
N ILE A 182 2.18 11.62 10.07
CA ILE A 182 3.17 10.68 9.55
C ILE A 182 3.66 9.81 10.71
N LEU A 183 3.42 8.50 10.64
CA LEU A 183 3.94 7.54 11.60
C LEU A 183 4.99 6.67 10.93
N THR A 184 6.18 6.55 11.53
CA THR A 184 7.29 5.80 10.94
C THR A 184 7.84 4.74 11.89
N SER A 185 8.21 3.59 11.35
CA SER A 185 8.77 2.46 12.11
C SER A 185 9.79 1.69 11.26
N GLY A 186 10.43 0.67 11.80
CA GLY A 186 11.13 -0.35 11.00
C GLY A 186 10.18 -1.03 10.01
N HIS A 187 10.74 -1.85 9.12
CA HIS A 187 9.92 -2.69 8.25
C HIS A 187 9.41 -3.91 9.04
N PRO A 188 8.18 -4.43 8.77
CA PRO A 188 7.65 -5.62 9.45
C PRO A 188 8.37 -6.92 9.09
N SER A 189 9.24 -6.94 8.09
CA SER A 189 9.98 -8.16 7.73
C SER A 189 10.87 -8.64 8.89
N PRO A 190 11.09 -9.96 9.03
CA PRO A 190 11.92 -10.52 10.10
C PRO A 190 13.31 -9.88 10.22
N LEU A 191 13.91 -9.47 9.09
CA LEU A 191 15.22 -8.81 9.06
C LEU A 191 15.27 -7.50 9.87
N SER A 192 14.15 -6.79 9.97
CA SER A 192 14.02 -5.53 10.70
C SER A 192 13.31 -5.76 12.05
N ALA A 193 12.25 -6.57 12.07
CA ALA A 193 11.48 -6.86 13.27
C ALA A 193 12.30 -7.56 14.35
N ASN A 194 13.12 -8.56 14.00
CA ASN A 194 13.96 -9.29 14.95
C ASN A 194 15.09 -8.42 15.53
N ARG A 195 15.37 -7.26 14.92
CA ARG A 195 16.32 -6.25 15.43
C ARG A 195 15.65 -5.22 16.35
N GLY A 196 14.37 -5.39 16.68
CA GLY A 196 13.63 -4.50 17.57
C GLY A 196 13.12 -3.22 16.92
N TYR A 197 13.13 -3.13 15.58
CA TYR A 197 12.69 -1.90 14.90
C TYR A 197 11.19 -1.87 14.56
N TRP A 198 10.48 -3.00 14.64
CA TRP A 198 9.07 -3.09 14.26
C TRP A 198 8.12 -3.02 15.47
N PHE A 199 8.29 -3.91 16.45
CA PHE A 199 7.33 -4.11 17.52
C PHE A 199 7.27 -2.95 18.53
N GLY A 200 6.09 -2.72 19.12
CA GLY A 200 5.86 -1.68 20.13
C GLY A 200 5.71 -0.27 19.54
N ASN A 201 5.40 -0.17 18.24
CA ASN A 201 5.23 1.11 17.56
C ASN A 201 3.84 1.71 17.82
N SER A 202 2.84 0.87 18.08
CA SER A 202 1.45 1.26 18.35
C SER A 202 0.82 2.13 17.25
N HIS A 203 1.15 1.88 15.99
CA HIS A 203 0.64 2.68 14.88
C HIS A 203 -0.88 2.52 14.68
N PHE A 204 -1.48 1.37 15.02
CA PHE A 204 -2.89 1.10 14.77
C PHE A 204 -3.78 1.89 15.74
N SER A 205 -3.44 1.89 17.04
CA SER A 205 -4.09 2.70 18.06
C SER A 205 -3.90 4.19 17.82
N LYS A 206 -2.66 4.64 17.56
CA LYS A 206 -2.34 6.05 17.22
C LYS A 206 -3.09 6.54 15.99
N THR A 207 -3.24 5.69 14.97
CA THR A 207 -4.04 6.02 13.78
C THR A 207 -5.50 6.27 14.17
N ASN A 208 -6.09 5.38 14.97
CA ASN A 208 -7.49 5.51 15.39
C ASN A 208 -7.70 6.72 16.32
N GLU A 209 -6.76 7.02 17.20
CA GLU A 209 -6.81 8.24 18.02
C GLU A 209 -6.79 9.50 17.15
N PHE A 210 -5.89 9.57 16.18
CA PHE A 210 -5.81 10.69 15.25
C PHE A 210 -7.09 10.85 14.41
N LEU A 211 -7.66 9.75 13.91
CA LEU A 211 -8.92 9.79 13.15
C LEU A 211 -10.06 10.33 14.04
N LYS A 212 -10.22 9.79 15.26
CA LYS A 212 -11.27 10.20 16.20
C LYS A 212 -11.18 11.68 16.57
N THR A 213 -9.99 12.15 16.95
CA THR A 213 -9.73 13.57 17.30
C THR A 213 -10.00 14.53 16.15
N ASN A 214 -9.99 14.03 14.91
CA ASN A 214 -10.28 14.79 13.70
C ASN A 214 -11.70 14.55 13.15
N GLY A 215 -12.59 13.91 13.92
CA GLY A 215 -13.98 13.68 13.53
C GLY A 215 -14.15 12.66 12.40
N LYS A 216 -13.20 11.73 12.24
CA LYS A 216 -13.28 10.64 11.27
C LYS A 216 -13.50 9.31 11.97
N ASP A 217 -14.23 8.41 11.32
CA ASP A 217 -14.44 7.06 11.85
C ASP A 217 -13.11 6.30 11.94
N PRO A 218 -12.83 5.65 13.08
CA PRO A 218 -11.65 4.81 13.23
C PRO A 218 -11.70 3.62 12.27
N ILE A 219 -10.54 2.98 12.06
CA ILE A 219 -10.44 1.72 11.32
C ILE A 219 -10.67 0.56 12.29
N ASP A 220 -11.50 -0.39 11.89
CA ASP A 220 -11.57 -1.71 12.47
C ASP A 220 -10.43 -2.57 11.90
N TRP A 221 -9.27 -2.48 12.58
CA TRP A 221 -8.05 -3.24 12.28
C TRP A 221 -8.22 -4.74 12.57
#